data_AF-A0A519WVR6-F1
#
_entry.id   AF-A0A519WVR6-F1
#
_cell.length_a   1.000
_cell.length_b   1.000
_cell.length_c   1.000
_cell.angle_alpha   90.00
_cell.angle_beta   90.00
_cell.angle_gamma   90.00
#
_symmetry.space_group_name_H-M   'P 1'
#
loop_
_entity.id
_entity.type
_entity.pdbx_description
1 polymer ?
#
loop_
_entity_poly.entity_id
_entity_poly.type
_entity_poly.pdbx_seq_one_letter_code
_entity_poly.pdbx_strand_id
1 'polypeptide(L)'
;MYQKSNNMINQLKISLLFCLMLAFTSVDAQENITQQKYQLPLLIGKDFNPVLRLAVNISKDKTLNELEINVPTNGADIDQVQLFALDQDTAFITTAKLEKLSPIATVNGNSSKVLSLKLNKALKSGEHFFWLTLKLKNNADLQHKINLTIGAAVLDGKKVKVNPVSKPISQYVA
;
A
#
# COMPACT_ATOMS: atom_id res chain seq x y z
N MET A 1 55.22 -23.27 32.05
CA MET A 1 55.08 -22.48 30.81
C MET A 1 53.84 -22.86 29.96
N TYR A 2 53.22 -24.03 30.14
CA TYR A 2 52.09 -24.52 29.34
C TYR A 2 50.73 -23.81 29.55
N GLN A 3 50.45 -23.32 30.76
CA GLN A 3 49.12 -22.81 31.14
C GLN A 3 48.79 -21.42 30.52
N LYS A 4 49.81 -20.63 30.18
CA LYS A 4 49.64 -19.31 29.55
C LYS A 4 49.23 -19.41 28.07
N SER A 5 49.65 -20.47 27.38
CA SER A 5 49.34 -20.70 25.96
C SER A 5 47.87 -21.03 25.73
N ASN A 6 47.28 -21.89 26.57
CA ASN A 6 45.86 -22.24 26.47
C ASN A 6 44.93 -21.05 26.73
N ASN A 7 45.30 -20.16 27.65
CA ASN A 7 44.53 -18.92 27.88
C ASN A 7 44.59 -17.98 26.68
N MET A 8 45.74 -17.86 26.01
CA MET A 8 45.89 -17.00 24.82
C MET A 8 45.09 -17.53 23.61
N ILE A 9 45.07 -18.85 23.42
CA ILE A 9 44.27 -19.49 22.35
C ILE A 9 42.77 -19.35 22.64
N ASN A 10 42.34 -19.48 23.90
CA ASN A 10 40.93 -19.30 24.27
C ASN A 10 40.48 -17.84 24.14
N GLN A 11 41.32 -16.86 24.49
CA GLN A 11 41.07 -15.44 24.27
C GLN A 11 40.95 -15.10 22.78
N LEU A 12 41.81 -15.69 21.93
CA LEU A 12 41.75 -15.52 20.47
C LEU A 12 40.48 -16.14 19.88
N LYS A 13 40.05 -17.32 20.37
CA LYS A 13 38.79 -17.96 19.96
C LYS A 13 37.56 -17.14 20.37
N ILE A 14 37.56 -16.59 21.58
CA ILE A 14 36.46 -15.74 22.09
C ILE A 14 36.39 -14.45 21.28
N SER A 15 37.53 -13.83 20.96
CA SER A 15 37.60 -12.63 20.12
C SER A 15 37.12 -12.91 18.69
N LEU A 16 37.46 -14.07 18.11
CA LEU A 16 37.00 -14.47 16.78
C LEU A 16 35.49 -14.77 16.75
N LEU A 17 34.95 -15.38 17.80
CA LEU A 17 33.51 -15.64 17.95
C LEU A 17 32.71 -14.34 18.09
N PHE A 18 33.26 -13.35 18.79
CA PHE A 18 32.64 -12.03 18.94
C PHE A 18 32.65 -11.24 17.62
N CYS A 19 33.73 -11.33 16.83
CA CYS A 19 33.80 -10.72 15.50
C CYS A 19 32.83 -11.35 14.49
N LEU A 20 32.56 -12.66 14.57
CA LEU A 20 31.56 -13.31 13.70
C LEU A 20 30.12 -12.87 13.98
N MET A 21 29.79 -12.53 15.23
CA MET A 21 28.45 -12.04 15.60
C MET A 21 28.15 -10.62 15.10
N LEU A 22 29.17 -9.79 14.88
CA LEU A 22 29.01 -8.42 14.39
C LEU A 22 28.78 -8.33 12.87
N ALA A 23 29.00 -9.43 12.12
CA ALA A 23 29.01 -9.41 10.66
C ALA A 23 27.63 -9.47 9.98
N PHE A 24 26.53 -9.64 10.72
CA PHE A 24 25.23 -9.97 10.10
C PHE A 24 24.02 -9.17 10.61
N THR A 25 24.18 -7.86 10.81
CA THR A 25 23.00 -6.98 11.03
C THR A 25 22.87 -5.94 9.93
N SER A 26 22.46 -6.38 8.73
CA SER A 26 21.86 -5.46 7.77
C SER A 26 20.44 -5.14 8.24
N VAL A 27 20.27 -3.98 8.88
CA VAL A 27 18.93 -3.43 9.15
C VAL A 27 18.43 -2.83 7.84
N ASP A 28 17.55 -3.54 7.14
CA ASP A 28 16.80 -2.94 6.05
C ASP A 28 15.86 -1.87 6.63
N ALA A 29 15.95 -0.65 6.09
CA ALA A 29 14.99 0.40 6.43
C ALA A 29 13.58 -0.09 6.02
N GLN A 30 12.68 -0.19 7.00
CA GLN A 30 11.33 -0.67 6.77
C GLN A 30 10.52 0.40 6.05
N GLU A 31 9.98 0.07 4.87
CA GLU A 31 9.10 0.98 4.14
C GLU A 31 7.81 1.22 4.92
N ASN A 32 7.38 2.48 4.98
CA ASN A 32 6.19 2.86 5.71
C ASN A 32 5.08 3.20 4.71
N ILE A 33 4.06 2.34 4.66
CA ILE A 33 2.91 2.53 3.79
C ILE A 33 1.68 2.66 4.66
N THR A 34 1.02 3.82 4.62
CA THR A 34 -0.19 4.10 5.40
C THR A 34 -1.36 4.40 4.49
N GLN A 35 -2.56 4.14 5.01
CA GLN A 35 -3.80 4.40 4.31
C GLN A 35 -4.78 5.15 5.21
N GLN A 36 -5.51 6.10 4.62
CA GLN A 36 -6.56 6.85 5.28
C GLN A 36 -7.85 6.75 4.47
N LYS A 37 -8.95 6.44 5.16
CA LYS A 37 -10.27 6.28 4.54
C LYS A 37 -11.15 7.49 4.78
N TYR A 38 -12.05 7.74 3.84
CA TYR A 38 -13.01 8.84 3.88
C TYR A 38 -14.43 8.31 3.87
N GLN A 39 -15.28 8.82 4.75
CA GLN A 39 -16.68 8.42 4.84
C GLN A 39 -17.53 9.35 3.96
N LEU A 40 -17.48 9.11 2.65
CA LEU A 40 -18.31 9.78 1.65
C LEU A 40 -19.27 8.77 1.02
N PRO A 41 -20.47 9.18 0.60
CA PRO A 41 -21.35 8.35 -0.22
C PRO A 41 -20.66 7.95 -1.54
N LEU A 42 -20.90 6.72 -1.98
CA LEU A 42 -20.48 6.24 -3.29
C LEU A 42 -21.62 6.48 -4.27
N LEU A 43 -21.45 7.43 -5.17
CA LEU A 43 -22.47 7.91 -6.07
C LEU A 43 -22.51 7.08 -7.37
N ILE A 44 -23.67 6.52 -7.68
CA ILE A 44 -23.93 5.90 -8.99
C ILE A 44 -23.88 6.98 -10.09
N GLY A 45 -23.34 6.62 -11.26
CA GLY A 45 -23.21 7.54 -12.40
C GLY A 45 -22.06 8.56 -12.29
N LYS A 46 -21.29 8.54 -11.18
CA LYS A 46 -20.01 9.25 -11.09
C LYS A 46 -18.87 8.36 -11.54
N ASP A 47 -17.98 8.91 -12.36
CA ASP A 47 -16.77 8.22 -12.79
C ASP A 47 -15.77 8.04 -11.64
N PHE A 48 -15.77 8.97 -10.69
CA PHE A 48 -14.83 8.93 -9.57
C PHE A 48 -15.55 9.11 -8.23
N ASN A 49 -15.48 8.08 -7.40
CA ASN A 49 -15.80 8.16 -5.98
C ASN A 49 -14.51 7.99 -5.17
N PRO A 50 -13.94 9.06 -4.60
CA PRO A 50 -12.76 8.97 -3.74
C PRO A 50 -13.04 8.15 -2.49
N VAL A 51 -12.19 7.15 -2.23
CA VAL A 51 -12.42 6.17 -1.16
C VAL A 51 -11.31 6.21 -0.13
N LEU A 52 -10.07 6.25 -0.60
CA LEU A 52 -8.90 6.08 0.23
C LEU A 52 -7.72 6.89 -0.31
N ARG A 53 -6.98 7.48 0.61
CA ARG A 53 -5.66 8.07 0.37
C ARG A 53 -4.59 7.09 0.84
N LEU A 54 -3.56 6.90 0.03
CA LEU A 54 -2.38 6.08 0.34
C LEU A 54 -1.16 6.99 0.41
N ALA A 55 -0.40 6.90 1.49
CA ALA A 55 0.91 7.53 1.61
C ALA A 55 1.98 6.43 1.65
N VAL A 56 2.95 6.53 0.75
CA VAL A 56 4.03 5.57 0.55
C VAL A 56 5.34 6.29 0.80
N ASN A 57 5.99 6.01 1.93
CA ASN A 57 7.32 6.54 2.22
C ASN A 57 8.36 5.46 1.93
N ILE A 58 9.24 5.75 0.97
CA ILE A 58 10.30 4.83 0.55
C ILE A 58 11.68 5.37 0.94
N SER A 59 12.49 4.53 1.56
CA SER A 59 13.86 4.85 1.97
C SER A 59 14.86 5.02 0.79
N LYS A 60 14.65 4.31 -0.32
CA LYS A 60 15.50 4.30 -1.52
C LYS A 60 14.63 4.28 -2.78
N ASP A 61 15.18 4.57 -3.94
CA ASP A 61 14.43 4.43 -5.19
C ASP A 61 13.91 2.99 -5.37
N LYS A 62 12.61 2.85 -5.62
CA LYS A 62 11.93 1.56 -5.81
C LYS A 62 10.85 1.66 -6.86
N THR A 63 10.36 0.52 -7.30
CA THR A 63 9.24 0.42 -8.23
C THR A 63 8.02 -0.14 -7.52
N LEU A 64 6.92 0.61 -7.52
CA LEU A 64 5.61 0.10 -7.12
C LEU A 64 5.01 -0.67 -8.29
N ASN A 65 4.90 -1.98 -8.14
CA ASN A 65 4.44 -2.90 -9.17
C ASN A 65 2.95 -3.26 -9.02
N GLU A 66 2.46 -3.30 -7.78
CA GLU A 66 1.11 -3.80 -7.53
C GLU A 66 0.56 -3.26 -6.21
N LEU A 67 -0.76 -3.06 -6.16
CA LEU A 67 -1.52 -2.93 -4.93
C LEU A 67 -2.54 -4.07 -4.85
N GLU A 68 -2.55 -4.80 -3.72
CA GLU A 68 -3.60 -5.75 -3.40
C GLU A 68 -4.71 -5.04 -2.63
N ILE A 69 -5.87 -4.97 -3.28
CA ILE A 69 -7.01 -4.21 -2.82
C ILE A 69 -8.04 -5.18 -2.26
N ASN A 70 -8.35 -5.09 -0.97
CA ASN A 70 -9.36 -5.93 -0.33
C ASN A 70 -10.75 -5.34 -0.52
N VAL A 71 -11.68 -6.18 -0.97
CA VAL A 71 -13.11 -5.88 -1.17
C VAL A 71 -13.93 -7.02 -0.54
N PRO A 72 -14.14 -7.01 0.78
CA PRO A 72 -14.70 -8.15 1.49
C PRO A 72 -16.16 -8.43 1.12
N THR A 73 -16.90 -7.42 0.65
CA THR A 73 -18.33 -7.50 0.30
C THR A 73 -18.64 -6.64 -0.93
N ASN A 74 -19.65 -7.06 -1.70
CA ASN A 74 -20.27 -6.28 -2.78
C ASN A 74 -19.31 -5.79 -3.88
N GLY A 75 -18.19 -6.48 -4.11
CA GLY A 75 -17.26 -6.17 -5.21
C GLY A 75 -17.89 -6.30 -6.60
N ALA A 76 -18.98 -7.06 -6.72
CA ALA A 76 -19.75 -7.19 -7.95
C ALA A 76 -20.42 -5.88 -8.42
N ASP A 77 -20.66 -4.92 -7.52
CA ASP A 77 -21.24 -3.61 -7.85
C ASP A 77 -20.20 -2.59 -8.35
N ILE A 78 -18.93 -2.92 -8.20
CA ILE A 78 -17.83 -2.08 -8.66
C ILE A 78 -17.66 -2.32 -10.17
N ASP A 79 -17.65 -1.24 -10.94
CA ASP A 79 -17.27 -1.26 -12.35
C ASP A 79 -15.74 -1.24 -12.44
N GLN A 80 -15.13 -0.20 -11.86
CA GLN A 80 -13.68 -0.01 -11.88
C GLN A 80 -13.14 0.50 -10.56
N VAL A 81 -11.91 0.12 -10.24
CA VAL A 81 -11.08 0.74 -9.21
C VAL A 81 -9.89 1.40 -9.90
N GLN A 82 -9.64 2.66 -9.57
CA GLN A 82 -8.65 3.49 -10.24
C GLN A 82 -7.71 4.13 -9.22
N LEU A 83 -6.45 4.29 -9.59
CA LEU A 83 -5.42 4.90 -8.74
C LEU A 83 -4.87 6.14 -9.42
N PHE A 84 -4.83 7.25 -8.68
CA PHE A 84 -4.27 8.51 -9.12
C PHE A 84 -3.03 8.83 -8.29
N ALA A 85 -1.95 9.26 -8.95
CA ALA A 85 -0.78 9.81 -8.27
C ALA A 85 -0.92 11.33 -8.14
N LEU A 86 -0.48 11.87 -7.00
CA LEU A 86 -0.48 13.30 -6.75
C LEU A 86 0.95 13.77 -6.43
N ASP A 87 1.28 14.97 -6.89
CA ASP A 87 2.60 15.59 -6.62
C ASP A 87 2.74 16.10 -5.18
N GLN A 88 1.63 16.31 -4.48
CA GLN A 88 1.59 16.82 -3.11
C GLN A 88 0.53 16.12 -2.29
N ASP A 89 0.76 16.09 -0.98
CA ASP A 89 -0.22 15.57 -0.06
C ASP A 89 -1.50 16.41 -0.06
N THR A 90 -2.65 15.74 -0.09
CA THR A 90 -3.95 16.39 0.01
C THR A 90 -4.86 15.60 0.94
N ALA A 91 -5.38 16.28 1.95
CA ALA A 91 -6.36 15.69 2.85
C ALA A 91 -7.71 15.44 2.17
N PHE A 92 -7.98 16.04 1.01
CA PHE A 92 -9.22 15.88 0.26
C PHE A 92 -8.98 16.05 -1.25
N ILE A 93 -9.73 15.31 -2.07
CA ILE A 93 -9.71 15.44 -3.53
C ILE A 93 -11.12 15.54 -4.10
N THR A 94 -11.33 16.49 -5.01
CA THR A 94 -12.60 16.68 -5.72
C THR A 94 -12.62 15.91 -7.04
N THR A 95 -13.81 15.54 -7.52
CA THR A 95 -13.97 14.94 -8.86
C THR A 95 -13.45 15.85 -9.95
N ALA A 96 -13.70 17.16 -9.87
CA ALA A 96 -13.18 18.15 -10.82
C ALA A 96 -11.64 18.21 -10.89
N LYS A 97 -10.94 17.85 -9.81
CA LYS A 97 -9.48 17.70 -9.83
C LYS A 97 -9.08 16.38 -10.46
N LEU A 98 -9.77 15.28 -10.13
CA LEU A 98 -9.54 13.95 -10.70
C LEU A 98 -9.79 13.89 -12.21
N GLU A 99 -10.81 14.58 -12.71
CA GLU A 99 -11.13 14.69 -14.14
C GLU A 99 -10.02 15.34 -14.96
N LYS A 100 -9.14 16.13 -14.32
CA LYS A 100 -7.96 16.75 -14.97
C LYS A 100 -6.72 15.85 -14.91
N LEU A 101 -6.81 14.73 -14.20
CA LEU A 101 -5.73 13.76 -14.05
C LEU A 101 -6.08 12.49 -14.83
N SER A 102 -5.05 11.74 -15.20
CA SER A 102 -5.23 10.38 -15.71
C SER A 102 -4.91 9.39 -14.60
N PRO A 103 -5.71 8.32 -14.42
CA PRO A 103 -5.36 7.26 -13.49
C PRO A 103 -4.05 6.60 -13.94
N ILE A 104 -3.15 6.34 -12.99
CA ILE A 104 -1.89 5.62 -13.24
C ILE A 104 -2.09 4.10 -13.29
N ALA A 105 -3.25 3.62 -12.84
CA ALA A 105 -3.66 2.22 -12.91
C ALA A 105 -5.18 2.09 -12.82
N THR A 106 -5.74 1.05 -13.42
CA THR A 106 -7.16 0.71 -13.34
C THR A 106 -7.33 -0.81 -13.33
N VAL A 107 -8.27 -1.30 -12.54
CA VAL A 107 -8.70 -2.72 -12.52
C VAL A 107 -10.21 -2.79 -12.49
N ASN A 108 -10.80 -3.72 -13.24
CA ASN A 108 -12.24 -3.94 -13.22
C ASN A 108 -12.67 -4.59 -11.91
N GLY A 109 -13.79 -4.14 -11.37
CA GLY A 109 -14.45 -4.77 -10.24
C GLY A 109 -14.98 -6.16 -10.59
N ASN A 110 -14.99 -7.04 -9.60
CA ASN A 110 -15.53 -8.39 -9.72
C ASN A 110 -15.89 -8.93 -8.32
N SER A 111 -16.45 -10.14 -8.25
CA SER A 111 -16.87 -10.76 -6.98
C SER A 111 -15.72 -11.28 -6.10
N SER A 112 -14.45 -11.14 -6.53
CA SER A 112 -13.30 -11.55 -5.72
C SER A 112 -13.13 -10.65 -4.51
N LYS A 113 -12.68 -11.25 -3.41
CA LYS A 113 -12.38 -10.50 -2.18
C LYS A 113 -11.11 -9.67 -2.27
N VAL A 114 -10.27 -9.93 -3.26
CA VAL A 114 -9.01 -9.22 -3.50
C VAL A 114 -8.93 -8.89 -4.98
N LEU A 115 -8.64 -7.63 -5.29
CA LEU A 115 -8.34 -7.14 -6.63
C LEU A 115 -6.85 -6.81 -6.71
N SER A 116 -6.20 -7.30 -7.77
CA SER A 116 -4.80 -7.02 -8.09
C SER A 116 -4.73 -5.82 -9.02
N LEU A 117 -4.35 -4.66 -8.48
CA LEU A 117 -4.17 -3.45 -9.26
C LEU A 117 -2.70 -3.35 -9.69
N LYS A 118 -2.41 -3.78 -10.91
CA LYS A 118 -1.06 -3.77 -11.48
C LYS A 118 -0.67 -2.38 -11.98
N LEU A 119 0.57 -2.01 -11.71
CA LEU A 119 1.18 -0.75 -12.14
C LEU A 119 2.69 -0.93 -12.28
N ASN A 120 3.38 0.10 -12.76
CA ASN A 120 4.84 0.08 -12.83
C ASN A 120 5.37 1.49 -12.58
N LYS A 121 5.13 2.00 -11.37
CA LYS A 121 5.44 3.39 -11.00
C LYS A 121 6.78 3.44 -10.29
N ALA A 122 7.76 4.09 -10.91
CA ALA A 122 9.01 4.44 -10.25
C ALA A 122 8.75 5.46 -9.14
N LEU A 123 9.24 5.16 -7.94
CA LEU A 123 9.20 5.99 -6.74
C LEU A 123 10.63 6.38 -6.38
N LYS A 124 10.87 7.68 -6.21
CA LYS A 124 12.12 8.18 -5.63
C LYS A 124 12.13 8.00 -4.12
N SER A 125 13.29 8.01 -3.49
CA SER A 125 13.37 8.14 -2.03
C SER A 125 12.53 9.33 -1.55
N GLY A 126 11.72 9.13 -0.52
CA GLY A 126 10.77 10.12 0.02
C GLY A 126 9.31 9.66 -0.02
N GLU A 127 8.41 10.63 0.12
CA GLU A 127 6.97 10.39 0.24
C GLU A 127 6.25 10.53 -1.10
N HIS A 128 5.32 9.61 -1.34
CA HIS A 128 4.45 9.58 -2.52
C HIS A 128 3.00 9.41 -2.09
N PHE A 129 2.11 10.20 -2.69
CA PHE A 129 0.69 10.22 -2.33
C PHE A 129 -0.17 9.75 -3.48
N PHE A 130 -1.13 8.89 -3.17
CA PHE A 130 -2.07 8.34 -4.12
C PHE A 130 -3.50 8.42 -3.61
N TRP A 131 -4.43 8.53 -4.54
CA TRP A 131 -5.85 8.43 -4.28
C TRP A 131 -6.44 7.23 -5.01
N LEU A 132 -7.09 6.35 -4.24
CA LEU A 132 -7.89 5.25 -4.76
C LEU A 132 -9.34 5.71 -4.90
N THR A 133 -9.87 5.57 -6.10
CA THR A 133 -11.25 5.88 -6.43
C THR A 133 -11.95 4.64 -6.96
N LEU A 134 -13.27 4.63 -6.91
CA LEU A 134 -14.07 3.61 -7.60
C LEU A 134 -15.16 4.23 -8.46
N LYS A 135 -15.52 3.51 -9.51
CA LYS A 135 -16.73 3.71 -10.31
C LYS A 135 -17.69 2.57 -9.99
N LEU A 136 -18.94 2.90 -9.71
CA LEU A 136 -20.00 1.92 -9.52
C LEU A 136 -20.62 1.55 -10.87
N LYS A 137 -21.12 0.32 -10.95
CA LYS A 137 -22.02 -0.05 -12.05
C LYS A 137 -23.32 0.73 -11.96
N ASN A 138 -23.94 0.99 -13.10
CA ASN A 138 -25.20 1.73 -13.17
C ASN A 138 -26.38 1.03 -12.46
N ASN A 139 -26.26 -0.27 -12.22
CA ASN A 139 -27.26 -1.10 -11.55
C ASN A 139 -26.81 -1.59 -10.16
N ALA A 140 -25.82 -0.93 -9.54
CA ALA A 140 -25.41 -1.23 -8.17
C ALA A 140 -26.59 -1.09 -7.19
N ASP A 141 -26.68 -1.98 -6.20
CA ASP A 141 -27.76 -1.95 -5.22
C ASP A 141 -27.55 -0.81 -4.20
N LEU A 142 -28.54 0.07 -4.04
CA LEU A 142 -28.51 1.20 -3.11
C LEU A 142 -28.44 0.77 -1.64
N GLN A 143 -28.83 -0.47 -1.31
CA GLN A 143 -28.73 -1.02 0.04
C GLN A 143 -27.34 -1.57 0.35
N HIS A 144 -26.49 -1.75 -0.67
CA HIS A 144 -25.16 -2.31 -0.47
C HIS A 144 -24.19 -1.30 0.15
N LYS A 145 -23.24 -1.86 0.90
CA LYS A 145 -22.08 -1.15 1.44
C LYS A 145 -20.82 -1.73 0.85
N ILE A 146 -19.90 -0.86 0.45
CA ILE A 146 -18.60 -1.26 -0.07
C ILE A 146 -17.53 -0.80 0.90
N ASN A 147 -16.61 -1.71 1.21
CA ASN A 147 -15.44 -1.44 2.03
C ASN A 147 -14.19 -1.78 1.22
N LEU A 148 -13.39 -0.77 0.92
CA LEU A 148 -12.13 -0.93 0.21
C LEU A 148 -10.97 -0.60 1.14
N THR A 149 -10.00 -1.51 1.24
CA THR A 149 -8.71 -1.27 1.92
C THR A 149 -7.58 -1.79 1.05
N ILE A 150 -6.37 -1.28 1.28
CA ILE A 150 -5.17 -1.82 0.66
C ILE A 150 -4.52 -2.77 1.66
N GLY A 151 -4.40 -4.05 1.30
CA GLY A 151 -3.82 -5.07 2.16
C GLY A 151 -2.29 -5.14 2.04
N ALA A 152 -1.79 -5.03 0.82
CA ALA A 152 -0.37 -5.12 0.51
C ALA A 152 -0.01 -4.28 -0.72
N ALA A 153 1.26 -3.94 -0.81
CA ALA A 153 1.90 -3.37 -2.00
C ALA A 153 3.02 -4.31 -2.44
N VAL A 154 3.31 -4.36 -3.74
CA VAL A 154 4.49 -5.04 -4.28
C VAL A 154 5.51 -3.99 -4.70
N LEU A 155 6.64 -3.96 -4.00
CA LEU A 155 7.76 -3.05 -4.25
C LEU A 155 8.96 -3.86 -4.74
N ASP A 156 9.45 -3.59 -5.96
CA ASP A 156 10.50 -4.36 -6.63
C ASP A 156 10.26 -5.88 -6.60
N GLY A 157 9.02 -6.28 -6.89
CA GLY A 157 8.58 -7.68 -6.85
C GLY A 157 8.41 -8.28 -5.45
N LYS A 158 8.71 -7.52 -4.37
CA LYS A 158 8.56 -7.99 -2.98
C LYS A 158 7.27 -7.45 -2.36
N LYS A 159 6.49 -8.36 -1.77
CA LYS A 159 5.25 -8.00 -1.07
C LYS A 159 5.55 -7.34 0.27
N VAL A 160 4.98 -6.16 0.49
CA VAL A 160 5.08 -5.34 1.70
C VAL A 160 3.67 -5.10 2.24
N LYS A 161 3.48 -5.31 3.54
CA LYS A 161 2.20 -5.10 4.19
C LYS A 161 1.91 -3.60 4.30
N VAL A 162 0.68 -3.20 3.99
CA VAL A 162 0.22 -1.82 4.23
C VAL A 162 -0.32 -1.73 5.66
N ASN A 163 0.00 -0.63 6.35
CA ASN A 163 -0.48 -0.39 7.69
C ASN A 163 -2.02 -0.34 7.70
N PRO A 164 -2.67 -1.02 8.67
CA PRO A 164 -4.12 -1.06 8.73
C PRO A 164 -4.67 0.35 8.96
N VAL A 165 -5.89 0.57 8.48
CA VAL A 165 -6.64 1.80 8.77
C VAL A 165 -6.84 1.90 10.29
N SER A 166 -6.60 3.08 10.88
CA SER A 166 -6.81 3.30 12.31
C SER A 166 -8.27 3.09 12.75
N LYS A 167 -9.23 3.26 11.82
CA LYS A 167 -10.65 2.92 12.01
C LYS A 167 -11.22 2.27 10.73
N PRO A 168 -11.88 1.10 10.82
CA PRO A 168 -12.59 0.53 9.68
C PRO A 168 -13.80 1.40 9.33
N ILE A 169 -13.93 1.76 8.05
CA ILE A 169 -15.04 2.58 7.53
C ILE A 169 -15.64 1.86 6.33
N SER A 170 -16.95 1.63 6.32
CA SER A 170 -17.69 1.18 5.13
C SER A 170 -18.47 2.35 4.55
N GLN A 171 -18.49 2.46 3.23
CA GLN A 171 -19.22 3.51 2.53
C GLN A 171 -20.53 2.96 1.97
N TYR A 172 -21.57 3.79 1.94
CA TYR A 172 -22.89 3.45 1.43
C TYR A 172 -22.98 3.83 -0.05
N VAL A 173 -23.67 3.00 -0.83
CA VAL A 173 -24.07 3.35 -2.20
C VAL A 173 -25.21 4.36 -2.13
N ALA A 174 -25.16 5.38 -3.00
CA ALA A 174 -26.13 6.47 -3.06
C ALA A 174 -26.33 6.97 -4.50
#